data_AF-U6L6P6-F1
#
_entry.id   AF-U6L6P6-F1
#
_cell.length_a   1.000
_cell.length_b   1.000
_cell.length_c   1.000
_cell.angle_alpha   90.00
_cell.angle_beta   90.00
_cell.angle_gamma   90.00
#
_symmetry.space_group_name_H-M   'P 1'
#
loop_
_entity.id
_entity.type
_entity.pdbx_description
1 polymer ?
#
loop_
_entity_poly.entity_id
_entity_poly.type
_entity_poly.pdbx_seq_one_letter_code
_entity_poly.pdbx_strand_id
1 'polypeptide(L)'
;MFYGAVAHALPVSKYSVEVGVINSLVLARPSARGGSAVPLCLESIPPMFFGSSFRRLFEHLLTMEKKIAVGVYRQLTSSPQLELQDQPLAIVISCPSRDLKLCPTDQVYVITQGLPSEWMP
;
A
#
# COMPACT_ATOMS: atom_id res chain seq x y z
N MET A 1 18.83 1.03 13.67
CA MET A 1 18.03 1.72 14.72
C MET A 1 17.69 3.18 14.40
N PHE A 2 17.95 3.71 13.20
CA PHE A 2 17.64 5.11 12.88
C PHE A 2 16.21 5.36 12.39
N TYR A 3 15.52 4.36 11.82
CA TYR A 3 14.20 4.55 11.21
C TYR A 3 13.10 4.91 12.22
N GLY A 4 13.17 4.36 13.44
CA GLY A 4 12.21 4.66 14.50
C GLY A 4 12.28 6.10 15.00
N ALA A 5 13.48 6.71 15.02
CA ALA A 5 13.64 8.09 15.46
C ALA A 5 13.13 9.10 14.41
N VAL A 6 13.25 8.81 13.11
CA VAL A 6 12.82 9.74 12.05
C VAL A 6 11.31 9.67 11.79
N ALA A 7 10.70 8.49 11.94
CA ALA A 7 9.26 8.31 11.70
C ALA A 7 8.38 9.02 12.74
N HIS A 8 8.87 9.19 13.97
CA HIS A 8 8.16 9.90 15.05
C HIS A 8 8.55 11.39 15.17
N ALA A 9 9.61 11.84 14.48
CA ALA A 9 10.09 13.23 14.55
C ALA A 9 9.53 14.13 13.43
N LEU A 10 8.88 13.57 12.41
CA LEU A 10 8.31 14.34 11.33
C LEU A 10 6.82 14.61 11.61
N PRO A 11 6.38 15.88 11.64
CA PRO A 11 4.97 16.19 11.76
C PRO A 11 4.21 15.52 10.61
N VAL A 12 3.07 14.94 10.95
CA VAL A 12 2.12 14.32 10.01
C VAL A 12 1.94 15.28 8.84
N SER A 13 2.39 14.86 7.65
CA SER A 13 2.41 15.71 6.47
C SER A 13 1.00 16.27 6.23
N LYS A 14 0.90 17.55 5.83
CA LYS A 14 -0.38 18.17 5.44
C LYS A 14 -1.09 17.45 4.27
N TYR A 15 -0.38 16.53 3.61
CA TYR A 15 -0.88 15.68 2.53
C TYR A 15 -1.03 14.21 2.94
N SER A 16 -0.78 13.88 4.21
CA SER A 16 -1.01 12.52 4.71
C SER A 16 -2.51 12.26 4.78
N VAL A 17 -2.90 11.08 4.32
CA VAL A 17 -4.30 10.65 4.29
C VAL A 17 -4.46 9.55 5.32
N GLU A 18 -5.44 9.73 6.21
CA GLU A 18 -5.75 8.75 7.25
C GLU A 18 -6.31 7.46 6.61
N VAL A 19 -5.91 6.31 7.16
CA VAL A 19 -6.37 4.99 6.69
C VAL A 19 -7.89 4.88 6.67
N GLY A 20 -8.59 5.50 7.63
CA GLY A 20 -10.06 5.54 7.67
C GLY A 20 -10.70 6.20 6.45
N VAL A 21 -10.06 7.23 5.89
CA VAL A 21 -10.51 7.91 4.67
C VAL A 21 -10.34 7.00 3.45
N ILE A 22 -9.21 6.30 3.36
CA ILE A 22 -8.94 5.35 2.27
C ILE A 22 -9.93 4.18 2.33
N ASN A 23 -10.16 3.62 3.52
CA ASN A 23 -11.12 2.53 3.71
C ASN A 23 -12.55 2.96 3.37
N SER A 24 -12.92 4.19 3.67
CA SER A 24 -14.23 4.75 3.28
C SER A 24 -14.38 4.87 1.76
N LEU A 25 -13.31 5.26 1.04
CA LEU A 25 -13.30 5.30 -0.42
C LEU A 25 -13.35 3.91 -1.06
N VAL A 26 -12.68 2.93 -0.45
CA VAL A 26 -12.68 1.53 -0.92
C VAL A 26 -14.04 0.86 -0.67
N LEU A 27 -14.69 1.15 0.46
CA LEU A 27 -15.97 0.57 0.84
C LEU A 27 -17.17 1.30 0.21
N ALA A 28 -17.02 2.57 -0.15
CA ALA A 28 -18.03 3.31 -0.91
C ALA A 28 -18.11 2.78 -2.35
N ARG A 29 -18.86 1.69 -2.55
CA ARG A 29 -19.25 1.26 -3.90
C ARG A 29 -20.11 2.33 -4.59
N PRO A 30 -20.01 2.45 -5.92
CA PRO A 30 -20.55 3.57 -6.67
C PRO A 30 -22.06 3.44 -6.86
N SER A 31 -22.85 4.05 -5.97
CA SER A 31 -24.24 4.37 -6.27
C SER A 31 -24.34 5.84 -6.70
N ALA A 32 -23.59 6.21 -7.73
CA ALA A 32 -23.73 7.48 -8.43
C ALA A 32 -23.07 7.41 -9.81
N ARG A 33 -23.89 7.07 -10.82
CA ARG A 33 -23.80 7.53 -12.21
C ARG A 33 -22.40 7.81 -12.77
N GLY A 34 -21.85 6.85 -13.53
CA GLY A 34 -20.98 7.14 -14.68
C GLY A 34 -19.46 7.21 -14.46
N GLY A 35 -18.94 7.00 -13.25
CA GLY A 35 -17.49 6.87 -13.03
C GLY A 35 -17.03 5.43 -13.18
N SER A 36 -16.13 5.15 -14.14
CA SER A 36 -15.42 3.87 -14.23
C SER A 36 -14.65 3.64 -12.92
N ALA A 37 -15.22 2.87 -12.01
CA ALA A 37 -14.59 2.52 -10.75
C ALA A 37 -13.42 1.59 -11.07
N VAL A 38 -12.22 2.16 -11.18
CA VAL A 38 -10.98 1.39 -11.31
C VAL A 38 -10.94 0.41 -10.13
N PRO A 39 -10.96 -0.91 -10.36
CA PRO A 39 -11.06 -1.86 -9.25
C PRO A 39 -9.73 -1.90 -8.51
N LEU A 40 -9.68 -1.11 -7.43
CA LEU A 40 -8.59 -1.10 -6.46
C LEU A 40 -8.85 -2.22 -5.45
N CYS A 41 -7.89 -3.13 -5.31
CA CYS A 41 -7.93 -4.24 -4.38
C CYS A 41 -6.72 -4.18 -3.44
N LEU A 42 -6.87 -4.70 -2.24
CA LEU A 42 -5.77 -4.87 -1.30
C LEU A 42 -5.42 -6.36 -1.23
N GLU A 43 -4.18 -6.70 -1.57
CA GLU A 43 -3.71 -8.09 -1.64
C GLU A 43 -2.53 -8.31 -0.68
N SER A 44 -2.45 -9.51 -0.09
CA SER A 44 -1.30 -9.92 0.72
C SER A 44 -0.08 -10.14 -0.15
N ILE A 45 1.10 -9.71 0.31
CA ILE A 45 2.34 -9.92 -0.44
C ILE A 45 2.68 -11.43 -0.47
N PRO A 46 2.95 -12.01 -1.65
CA PRO A 46 3.37 -13.41 -1.74
C PRO A 46 4.70 -13.66 -1.00
N PRO A 47 4.87 -14.79 -0.29
CA PRO A 47 6.06 -15.04 0.53
C PRO A 47 7.41 -14.94 -0.19
N MET A 48 7.44 -15.22 -1.49
CA MET A 48 8.62 -15.08 -2.36
C MET A 48 9.15 -13.63 -2.45
N PHE A 49 8.33 -12.64 -2.11
CA PHE A 49 8.72 -11.22 -2.13
C PHE A 49 9.06 -10.66 -0.75
N PHE A 50 9.00 -11.44 0.33
CA PHE A 50 9.41 -10.98 1.65
C PHE A 50 10.90 -10.62 1.66
N GLY A 51 11.24 -9.42 2.14
CA GLY A 51 12.60 -8.86 2.09
C GLY A 51 13.08 -8.47 0.68
N SER A 52 12.29 -8.72 -0.36
CA SER A 52 12.56 -8.21 -1.70
C SER A 52 12.17 -6.74 -1.81
N SER A 53 12.67 -6.09 -2.87
CA SER A 53 12.31 -4.71 -3.16
C SER A 53 10.93 -4.62 -3.81
N PHE A 54 10.20 -3.53 -3.55
CA PHE A 54 8.91 -3.26 -4.17
C PHE A 54 8.97 -3.34 -5.69
N ARG A 55 10.09 -2.90 -6.29
CA ARG A 55 10.32 -3.04 -7.74
C ARG A 55 10.11 -4.46 -8.25
N ARG A 56 10.63 -5.48 -7.55
CA ARG A 56 10.49 -6.88 -7.99
C ARG A 56 9.04 -7.36 -7.96
N LEU A 57 8.30 -7.00 -6.90
CA LEU A 57 6.87 -7.28 -6.79
C LEU A 57 6.10 -6.57 -7.91
N PHE A 58 6.38 -5.28 -8.13
CA PHE A 58 5.74 -4.49 -9.16
C PHE A 58 5.97 -5.06 -10.57
N GLU A 59 7.22 -5.40 -10.90
CA GLU A 59 7.56 -6.02 -12.19
C GLU A 59 6.83 -7.35 -12.37
N HIS A 60 6.74 -8.18 -11.33
CA HIS A 60 6.01 -9.45 -11.38
C HIS A 60 4.50 -9.26 -11.60
N LEU A 61 3.87 -8.40 -10.80
CA LEU A 61 2.44 -8.10 -10.90
C LEU A 61 2.08 -7.54 -12.28
N LEU A 62 2.92 -6.65 -12.82
CA LEU A 62 2.70 -6.05 -14.13
C LEU A 62 2.85 -7.06 -15.27
N THR A 63 3.91 -7.88 -15.22
CA THR A 63 4.24 -8.80 -16.32
C THR A 63 3.38 -10.06 -16.32
N MET A 64 3.23 -10.70 -15.15
CA MET A 64 2.60 -12.01 -15.00
C MET A 64 1.11 -11.90 -14.73
N GLU A 65 0.70 -10.99 -13.84
CA GLU A 65 -0.70 -10.92 -13.36
C GLU A 65 -1.52 -9.80 -14.03
N LYS A 66 -0.87 -8.93 -14.81
CA LYS A 66 -1.48 -7.73 -15.43
C LYS A 66 -2.14 -6.81 -14.42
N LYS A 67 -1.51 -6.67 -13.25
CA LYS A 67 -1.93 -5.79 -12.16
C LYS A 67 -0.92 -4.65 -11.98
N ILE A 68 -1.39 -3.45 -11.63
CA ILE A 68 -0.51 -2.36 -11.20
C ILE A 68 -0.56 -2.24 -9.69
N ALA A 69 0.58 -2.37 -9.02
CA ALA A 69 0.71 -2.01 -7.62
C ALA A 69 0.90 -0.49 -7.46
N VAL A 70 0.02 0.17 -6.71
CA VAL A 70 0.01 1.64 -6.54
C VAL A 70 0.43 2.10 -5.15
N GLY A 71 0.40 1.21 -4.16
CA GLY A 71 0.78 1.54 -2.80
C GLY A 71 0.97 0.32 -1.92
N VAL A 72 1.59 0.52 -0.76
CA VAL A 72 1.79 -0.51 0.27
C VAL A 72 1.08 -0.08 1.54
N TYR A 73 0.23 -0.94 2.06
CA TYR A 73 -0.36 -0.85 3.39
C TYR A 73 0.56 -1.59 4.38
N ARG A 74 1.14 -0.87 5.32
CA ARG A 74 2.09 -1.41 6.30
C ARG A 74 1.56 -1.26 7.71
N GLN A 75 1.47 -2.38 8.40
CA GLN A 75 1.21 -2.41 9.84
C GLN A 75 2.52 -2.11 10.59
N LEU A 76 2.53 -1.02 11.36
CA LEU A 76 3.61 -0.73 12.29
C LEU A 76 3.38 -1.58 13.54
N THR A 77 4.22 -2.58 13.74
CA THR A 77 4.25 -3.31 15.01
C THR A 77 4.66 -2.32 16.11
N SER A 78 3.80 -2.16 17.10
CA SER A 78 4.05 -1.38 18.30
C SER A 78 5.43 -1.75 18.86
N SER A 79 6.32 -0.77 18.98
CA SER A 79 7.51 -0.96 19.80
C SER A 79 7.07 -1.25 21.24
N PRO A 80 7.88 -1.98 22.05
CA PRO A 80 7.54 -2.26 23.45
C PRO A 80 7.45 -1.01 24.35
N GLN A 81 7.64 0.20 23.81
CA GLN A 81 7.47 1.48 24.53
C GLN A 81 6.11 2.14 24.30
N LEU A 82 5.25 1.56 23.45
CA LEU A 82 3.97 2.12 23.01
C LEU A 82 2.76 1.29 23.48
N GLU A 83 2.89 0.59 24.61
CA GLU A 83 1.82 -0.25 25.21
C GLU A 83 0.58 0.52 25.72
N LEU A 84 0.50 1.83 25.47
CA LEU A 84 -0.63 2.67 25.86
C LEU A 84 -1.64 2.97 24.73
N GLN A 85 -1.40 2.48 23.51
CA GLN A 85 -2.41 2.54 22.44
C GLN A 85 -2.75 1.13 21.93
N ASP A 86 -3.97 0.69 22.25
CA ASP A 86 -4.57 -0.60 21.89
C ASP A 86 -4.88 -0.78 20.39
N GLN A 87 -4.33 0.07 19.51
CA GLN A 87 -4.57 0.01 18.07
C GLN A 87 -3.28 -0.15 17.28
N PRO A 88 -3.19 -1.18 16.40
CA PRO A 88 -2.08 -1.29 15.47
C PRO A 88 -2.08 -0.07 14.55
N LEU A 89 -1.02 0.74 14.62
CA LEU A 89 -0.84 1.89 13.74
C LEU A 89 -0.50 1.40 12.34
N ALA A 90 -1.38 1.65 11.39
CA ALA A 90 -1.14 1.33 9.98
C ALA A 90 -0.80 2.60 9.19
N ILE A 91 0.12 2.47 8.23
CA ILE A 91 0.46 3.53 7.29
C ILE A 91 0.22 3.07 5.86
N VAL A 92 -0.21 4.00 5.01
CA VAL A 92 -0.26 3.79 3.56
C VAL A 92 0.90 4.53 2.92
N ILE A 93 1.73 3.78 2.19
CA ILE A 93 2.83 4.29 1.40
C ILE A 93 2.36 4.32 -0.06
N SER A 94 1.90 5.49 -0.51
CA SER A 94 1.57 5.74 -1.92
C SER A 94 2.85 5.92 -2.74
N CYS A 95 2.89 5.39 -3.96
CA CYS A 95 4.06 5.44 -4.85
C CYS A 95 5.36 5.00 -4.15
N PRO A 96 5.45 3.73 -3.70
CA PRO A 96 6.58 3.26 -2.92
C PRO A 96 7.90 3.38 -3.69
N SER A 97 8.99 3.69 -2.98
CA SER A 97 10.33 3.68 -3.59
C SER A 97 10.64 2.31 -4.17
N ARG A 98 11.36 2.28 -5.30
CA ARG A 98 11.79 1.05 -5.99
C ARG A 98 12.52 0.10 -5.06
N ASP A 99 13.26 0.63 -4.09
CA ASP A 99 14.09 -0.12 -3.14
C ASP A 99 13.39 -0.41 -1.81
N LEU A 100 12.12 0.01 -1.63
CA LEU A 100 11.36 -0.27 -0.42
C LEU A 100 11.34 -1.79 -0.18
N LYS A 101 11.84 -2.21 0.97
CA LYS A 101 11.83 -3.60 1.39
C LYS A 101 10.46 -4.00 1.90
N LEU A 102 9.92 -5.08 1.37
CA LEU A 102 8.61 -5.61 1.70
C LEU A 102 8.68 -6.50 2.94
N CYS A 103 7.73 -6.34 3.84
CA CYS A 103 7.61 -7.10 5.09
C CYS A 103 6.49 -8.15 4.99
N PRO A 104 6.53 -9.22 5.80
CA PRO A 104 5.48 -10.25 5.79
C PRO A 104 4.08 -9.74 6.15
N THR A 105 4.02 -8.66 6.94
CA THR A 105 2.76 -8.01 7.37
C THR A 105 2.27 -6.96 6.39
N ASP A 106 3.03 -6.68 5.33
CA ASP A 106 2.62 -5.70 4.33
C ASP A 106 1.54 -6.28 3.41
N GLN A 107 0.65 -5.39 2.98
CA GLN A 107 -0.32 -5.63 1.92
C GLN A 107 -0.09 -4.60 0.81
N VAL A 108 -0.49 -4.92 -0.41
CA VAL A 108 -0.27 -4.07 -1.59
C VAL A 108 -1.61 -3.68 -2.21
N TYR A 109 -1.78 -2.39 -2.46
CA TYR A 109 -2.90 -1.88 -3.24
C TYR A 109 -2.62 -2.12 -4.72
N VAL A 110 -3.49 -2.89 -5.37
CA VAL A 110 -3.38 -3.27 -6.78
C VAL A 110 -4.61 -2.86 -7.58
N ILE A 111 -4.39 -2.48 -8.83
CA ILE A 111 -5.44 -2.22 -9.81
C ILE A 111 -5.51 -3.42 -10.76
N THR A 112 -6.71 -4.01 -10.90
CA THR A 112 -6.90 -5.31 -11.59
C THR A 112 -7.63 -5.24 -12.94
N GLN A 113 -8.25 -4.11 -13.33
CA GLN A 113 -8.90 -3.98 -14.65
C GLN A 113 -8.62 -2.64 -15.32
N GLY A 114 -8.46 -2.70 -16.65
CA GLY A 114 -8.48 -1.53 -17.53
C GLY A 114 -7.12 -0.95 -17.91
N LEU A 115 -6.02 -1.69 -17.74
CA LEU A 115 -4.74 -1.31 -18.35
C LEU A 115 -4.95 -1.22 -19.88
N PRO A 116 -4.82 -0.02 -20.49
CA PRO A 116 -4.90 0.10 -21.94
C PRO A 116 -3.79 -0.78 -22.53
N SER A 117 -4.11 -1.52 -23.59
CA SER A 117 -3.14 -2.35 -24.31
C SER A 117 -1.90 -1.57 -24.77
N GLU A 118 -2.01 -0.23 -24.88
CA GLU A 118 -0.92 0.70 -25.20
C GLU A 118 0.14 0.82 -24.10
N TRP A 119 -0.14 0.38 -22.87
CA TRP A 119 0.77 0.44 -21.72
C TRP A 119 1.46 -0.90 -21.47
N MET A 120 1.25 -1.88 -22.35
CA MET A 120 1.90 -3.19 -22.31
C MET A 120 3.08 -3.19 -23.27
N PRO A 121 4.30 -3.54 -22.82
CA PRO A 121 5.48 -3.63 -23.68
C PRO A 121 5.43 -4.80 -24.66
#